data_AF-A0A183ILW8-F1
#
_entry.id   AF-A0A183ILW8-F1
#
_cell.length_a   1.000
_cell.length_b   1.000
_cell.length_c   1.000
_cell.angle_alpha   90.00
_cell.angle_beta   90.00
_cell.angle_gamma   90.00
#
_symmetry.space_group_name_H-M   'P 1'
#
loop_
_entity.id
_entity.type
_entity.pdbx_description
1 polymer ?
#
loop_
_entity_poly.entity_id
_entity_poly.type
_entity_poly.pdbx_seq_one_letter_code
_entity_poly.pdbx_strand_id
1 'polypeptide(L)'
;MNLRRRKTRDLIYGAPIGKPVSNRCHVTLVYEHDDKHTQEFTRIVNGSSAEYRIDGKVIGYNQALEAINIFIRAKNFLVFQGAMENIVMKTPRERTYLFEEISKSGELKESYELAKTEMLKAEEDAQFNYHKRRVHIRVKVCFGATYFLKRVEKLNDSIQQTQLQVQEQQQLYSITEEEVKNAKCQLEKLTLEVEQITNQLNEANVDTSESSRLLKKQELVENLKRISTGTIYGRLVDLCQPAHKRYLLAVTKVIGKYMNAIVVDTEKTARECIQYMKEQRVEPETFLPLDYIDVKPISEKLRQLKEPRNVKLVVDVLQYDPPPIKRALQFVCGNALVCETTEEARRLAFSNTPRYKVGSFNLIKMEYAPTEGDSLACHYFTVM
;
A
#
# COMPACT_ATOMS: atom_id res chain seq x y z
N MET A 1 -49.17 25.02 120.37
CA MET A 1 -47.78 24.88 120.85
C MET A 1 -46.92 24.48 119.67
N ASN A 2 -46.06 25.37 119.17
CA ASN A 2 -45.30 25.12 117.94
C ASN A 2 -44.05 24.29 118.27
N LEU A 3 -44.06 22.99 117.96
CA LEU A 3 -43.02 22.01 118.34
C LEU A 3 -41.69 22.16 117.59
N ARG A 4 -41.58 23.12 116.67
CA ARG A 4 -40.37 23.35 115.86
C ARG A 4 -39.47 24.40 116.50
N ARG A 5 -38.33 23.98 117.05
CA ARG A 5 -37.27 24.89 117.52
C ARG A 5 -36.31 25.26 116.37
N ARG A 6 -35.85 26.52 116.34
CA ARG A 6 -35.01 27.09 115.26
C ARG A 6 -33.50 26.85 115.45
N LYS A 7 -33.05 26.65 116.69
CA LYS A 7 -31.62 26.43 117.02
C LYS A 7 -31.41 24.99 117.49
N THR A 8 -30.22 24.44 117.31
CA THR A 8 -29.94 23.03 117.65
C THR A 8 -29.79 22.78 119.16
N ARG A 9 -29.17 23.72 119.90
CA ARG A 9 -29.17 23.78 121.39
C ARG A 9 -30.58 23.75 121.98
N ASP A 10 -31.48 24.19 121.11
CA ASP A 10 -32.90 24.08 121.13
C ASP A 10 -33.50 22.69 121.57
N LEU A 11 -32.85 21.63 121.11
CA LEU A 11 -33.48 20.31 121.07
C LEU A 11 -33.42 19.56 122.40
N ILE A 12 -32.62 20.05 123.35
CA ILE A 12 -32.44 19.41 124.66
C ILE A 12 -33.09 20.29 125.73
N TYR A 13 -34.11 19.76 126.40
CA TYR A 13 -34.86 20.44 127.45
C TYR A 13 -34.90 19.55 128.70
N GLY A 14 -34.56 20.08 129.87
CA GLY A 14 -34.61 19.35 131.14
C GLY A 14 -34.59 20.25 132.37
N ALA A 15 -35.32 19.87 133.42
CA ALA A 15 -35.32 20.52 134.73
C ALA A 15 -34.34 19.81 135.68
N PRO A 16 -33.46 20.53 136.41
CA PRO A 16 -32.44 19.91 137.25
C PRO A 16 -33.05 19.44 138.57
N ILE A 17 -33.63 18.24 138.59
CA ILE A 17 -34.02 17.55 139.84
C ILE A 17 -33.05 16.37 140.02
N GLY A 18 -32.03 16.56 140.85
CA GLY A 18 -31.09 15.51 141.27
C GLY A 18 -30.03 15.06 140.27
N LYS A 19 -30.07 15.48 138.99
CA LYS A 19 -29.01 15.24 137.98
C LYS A 19 -28.85 16.46 137.03
N PRO A 20 -27.65 16.76 136.51
CA PRO A 20 -27.45 17.85 135.54
C PRO A 20 -28.20 17.58 134.22
N VAL A 21 -28.67 18.65 133.57
CA VAL A 21 -29.34 18.59 132.26
C VAL A 21 -28.39 17.96 131.23
N SER A 22 -28.86 16.95 130.49
CA SER A 22 -28.05 16.31 129.46
C SER A 22 -27.60 17.33 128.41
N ASN A 23 -26.35 17.25 127.96
CA ASN A 23 -25.83 18.08 126.87
C ASN A 23 -25.87 17.37 125.51
N ARG A 24 -26.43 16.15 125.47
CA ARG A 24 -26.47 15.30 124.28
C ARG A 24 -27.87 14.70 124.07
N CYS A 25 -28.38 14.81 122.85
CA CYS A 25 -29.50 14.00 122.35
C CYS A 25 -29.13 13.41 120.99
N HIS A 26 -29.83 12.36 120.57
CA HIS A 26 -29.68 11.80 119.25
C HIS A 26 -31.02 11.32 118.73
N VAL A 27 -31.14 11.26 117.41
CA VAL A 27 -32.26 10.65 116.71
C VAL A 27 -31.68 9.68 115.69
N THR A 28 -32.23 8.47 115.66
CA THR A 28 -31.83 7.43 114.72
C THR A 28 -33.01 7.10 113.83
N LEU A 29 -32.82 7.23 112.53
CA LEU A 29 -33.72 6.73 111.51
C LEU A 29 -33.21 5.35 111.10
N VAL A 30 -34.01 4.32 111.32
CA VAL A 30 -33.72 2.96 110.87
C VAL A 30 -34.38 2.80 109.51
N TYR A 31 -33.56 2.60 108.48
CA TYR A 31 -34.02 2.33 107.11
C TYR A 31 -33.89 0.84 106.84
N GLU A 32 -34.99 0.18 106.50
CA GLU A 32 -34.98 -1.22 106.07
C GLU A 32 -34.89 -1.27 104.54
N HIS A 33 -33.81 -1.86 104.04
CA HIS A 33 -33.63 -2.15 102.62
C HIS A 33 -34.56 -3.30 102.19
N ASP A 34 -34.80 -3.44 100.89
CA ASP A 34 -35.65 -4.51 100.32
C ASP A 34 -35.17 -5.92 100.72
N ASP A 35 -33.87 -6.08 100.98
CA ASP A 35 -33.23 -7.32 101.45
C ASP A 35 -33.40 -7.58 102.96
N LYS A 36 -34.26 -6.82 103.65
CA LYS A 36 -34.48 -6.83 105.13
C LYS A 36 -33.24 -6.47 105.95
N HIS A 37 -32.20 -5.93 105.32
CA HIS A 37 -31.07 -5.35 106.03
C HIS A 37 -31.42 -3.95 106.51
N THR A 38 -31.21 -3.70 107.80
CA THR A 38 -31.48 -2.41 108.42
C THR A 38 -30.22 -1.57 108.49
N GLN A 39 -30.32 -0.31 108.08
CA GLN A 39 -29.26 0.68 108.15
C GLN A 39 -29.69 1.84 109.07
N GLU A 40 -28.83 2.21 110.01
CA GLU A 40 -29.13 3.19 111.04
C GLU A 40 -28.49 4.55 110.74
N PHE A 41 -29.32 5.51 110.36
CA PHE A 41 -28.93 6.90 110.15
C PHE A 41 -29.14 7.68 111.44
N THR A 42 -28.07 7.92 112.19
CA THR A 42 -28.10 8.60 113.48
C THR A 42 -27.59 10.02 113.37
N ARG A 43 -28.39 11.00 113.79
CA ARG A 43 -27.96 12.37 114.04
C ARG A 43 -27.80 12.59 115.53
N ILE A 44 -26.60 12.98 115.95
CA ILE A 44 -26.26 13.28 117.34
C ILE A 44 -26.11 14.80 117.46
N VAL A 45 -26.78 15.40 118.44
CA VAL A 45 -26.66 16.81 118.78
C VAL A 45 -25.94 16.95 120.11
N ASN A 46 -24.81 17.66 120.10
CA ASN A 46 -24.01 17.98 121.28
C ASN A 46 -24.01 19.50 121.47
N GLY A 47 -24.94 20.01 122.28
CA GLY A 47 -25.12 21.45 122.47
C GLY A 47 -25.39 22.20 121.15
N SER A 48 -24.36 22.81 120.59
CA SER A 48 -24.45 23.63 119.36
C SER A 48 -24.05 22.90 118.07
N SER A 49 -23.40 21.73 118.15
CA SER A 49 -22.96 20.96 116.98
C SER A 49 -23.87 19.76 116.71
N ALA A 50 -23.96 19.36 115.44
CA ALA A 50 -24.62 18.13 115.02
C ALA A 50 -23.65 17.25 114.24
N GLU A 51 -23.56 15.99 114.62
CA GLU A 51 -22.75 14.95 114.00
C GLU A 51 -23.69 13.92 113.37
N TYR A 52 -23.32 13.40 112.21
CA TYR A 52 -24.10 12.39 111.49
C TYR A 52 -23.30 11.09 111.43
N ARG A 53 -23.96 9.98 111.77
CA ARG A 53 -23.39 8.64 111.76
C ARG A 53 -24.30 7.69 111.00
N ILE A 54 -23.70 6.73 110.32
CA ILE A 54 -24.38 5.64 109.64
C ILE A 54 -23.81 4.36 110.25
N ASP A 55 -24.67 3.52 110.83
CA ASP A 55 -24.30 2.31 111.57
C ASP A 55 -23.16 2.56 112.58
N GLY A 56 -23.24 3.71 113.27
CA GLY A 56 -22.26 4.15 114.25
C GLY A 56 -20.96 4.78 113.71
N LYS A 57 -20.73 4.83 112.39
CA LYS A 57 -19.55 5.44 111.76
C LYS A 57 -19.83 6.85 111.20
N VAL A 58 -18.86 7.76 111.32
CA VAL A 58 -18.96 9.12 110.76
C VAL A 58 -18.60 9.06 109.28
N ILE A 59 -19.62 9.08 108.40
CA ILE A 59 -19.48 8.98 106.94
C ILE A 59 -20.17 10.18 106.29
N GLY A 60 -19.82 10.48 105.03
CA GLY A 60 -20.49 11.47 104.19
C GLY A 60 -21.98 11.18 104.02
N TYR A 61 -22.79 11.75 104.92
CA TYR A 61 -24.23 11.52 105.04
C TYR A 61 -25.01 11.73 103.73
N ASN A 62 -24.63 12.72 102.92
CA ASN A 62 -25.32 13.03 101.67
C ASN A 62 -25.15 11.95 100.59
N GLN A 63 -23.93 11.42 100.42
CA GLN A 63 -23.66 10.39 99.40
C GLN A 63 -24.39 9.07 99.71
N ALA A 64 -24.47 8.72 101.00
CA ALA A 64 -25.20 7.53 101.44
C ALA A 64 -26.72 7.67 101.24
N LEU A 65 -27.28 8.87 101.43
CA LEU A 65 -28.68 9.14 101.11
C LEU A 65 -28.94 9.11 99.60
N GLU A 66 -28.04 9.65 98.79
CA GLU A 66 -28.16 9.58 97.32
C GLU A 66 -28.09 8.13 96.80
N ALA A 67 -27.31 7.25 97.45
CA ALA A 67 -27.23 5.84 97.09
C ALA A 67 -28.55 5.08 97.29
N ILE A 68 -29.39 5.52 98.24
CA ILE A 68 -30.74 4.99 98.46
C ILE A 68 -31.82 5.84 97.77
N ASN A 69 -31.44 6.58 96.71
CA ASN A 69 -32.31 7.46 95.93
C ASN A 69 -33.00 8.59 96.73
N ILE A 70 -32.41 9.02 97.84
CA ILE A 70 -32.82 10.19 98.62
C ILE A 70 -31.95 11.39 98.22
N PHE A 71 -32.40 12.16 97.25
CA PHE A 71 -31.74 13.37 96.76
C PHE A 71 -32.15 14.60 97.57
N ILE A 72 -31.26 15.02 98.47
CA ILE A 72 -31.50 16.15 99.39
C ILE A 72 -31.76 17.46 98.65
N ARG A 73 -31.05 17.70 97.54
CA ARG A 73 -31.19 18.91 96.71
C ARG A 73 -32.52 18.93 95.95
N ALA A 74 -32.91 17.80 95.35
CA ALA A 74 -34.16 17.67 94.61
C ALA A 74 -35.40 17.53 95.53
N LYS A 75 -35.21 17.38 96.85
CA LYS A 75 -36.28 17.16 97.85
C LYS A 75 -37.24 16.03 97.46
N ASN A 76 -36.73 15.01 96.78
CA ASN A 76 -37.52 13.94 96.16
C ASN A 76 -38.09 12.91 97.14
N PHE A 77 -37.81 13.05 98.44
CA PHE A 77 -38.04 12.04 99.47
C PHE A 77 -39.09 12.45 100.51
N LEU A 78 -39.57 13.71 100.49
CA LEU A 78 -40.56 14.22 101.43
C LEU A 78 -41.65 14.99 100.69
N VAL A 79 -42.87 14.45 100.69
CA VAL A 79 -44.06 15.15 100.23
C VAL A 79 -44.69 15.86 101.42
N PHE A 80 -44.51 17.18 101.50
CA PHE A 80 -45.20 18.00 102.50
C PHE A 80 -46.66 18.25 102.08
N GLN A 81 -47.55 18.45 103.04
CA GLN A 81 -48.93 18.86 102.76
C GLN A 81 -48.93 20.17 101.94
N GLY A 82 -49.53 20.16 100.74
CA GLY A 82 -49.49 21.26 99.75
C GLY A 82 -48.38 21.15 98.68
N ALA A 83 -47.48 20.17 98.75
CA ALA A 83 -46.40 20.00 97.77
C ALA A 83 -46.91 19.54 96.39
N MET A 84 -47.97 18.74 96.33
CA MET A 84 -48.58 18.30 95.07
C MET A 84 -49.21 19.46 94.30
N GLU A 85 -49.89 20.37 95.00
CA GLU A 85 -50.46 21.59 94.40
C GLU A 85 -49.35 22.45 93.79
N ASN A 86 -48.21 22.58 94.47
CA ASN A 86 -47.07 23.32 93.93
C ASN A 86 -46.51 22.71 92.63
N ILE A 87 -46.44 21.38 92.54
CA ILE A 87 -46.01 20.69 91.30
C ILE A 87 -47.05 20.86 90.18
N VAL A 88 -48.35 20.79 90.49
CA VAL A 88 -49.45 21.00 89.52
C VAL A 88 -49.49 22.43 89.00
N MET A 89 -49.18 23.41 89.86
CA MET A 89 -49.16 24.84 89.52
C MET A 89 -47.90 25.28 88.74
N LYS A 90 -46.93 24.39 88.50
CA LYS A 90 -45.77 24.69 87.65
C LYS A 90 -46.18 24.80 86.19
N THR A 91 -45.59 25.79 85.50
CA THR A 91 -45.71 25.93 84.04
C THR A 91 -45.06 24.73 83.33
N PRO A 92 -45.43 24.43 82.07
CA PRO A 92 -44.80 23.35 81.31
C PRO A 92 -43.26 23.44 81.29
N ARG A 93 -42.69 24.64 81.18
CA ARG A 93 -41.24 24.87 81.19
C ARG A 93 -40.61 24.53 82.55
N GLU A 94 -41.22 24.98 83.65
CA GLU A 94 -40.74 24.67 85.00
C GLU A 94 -40.90 23.19 85.34
N ARG A 95 -41.93 22.53 84.81
CA ARG A 95 -42.09 21.08 84.93
C ARG A 95 -40.98 20.35 84.16
N THR A 96 -40.69 20.75 82.92
CA THR A 96 -39.57 20.18 82.16
C THR A 96 -38.25 20.36 82.90
N TYR A 97 -37.97 21.56 83.43
CA TYR A 97 -36.77 21.80 84.22
C TYR A 97 -36.70 20.91 85.47
N LEU A 98 -37.82 20.74 86.19
CA LEU A 98 -37.90 19.82 87.33
C LEU A 98 -37.57 18.37 86.91
N PHE A 99 -38.09 17.91 85.77
CA PHE A 99 -37.76 16.60 85.23
C PHE A 99 -36.29 16.48 84.80
N GLU A 100 -35.73 17.52 84.18
CA GLU A 100 -34.32 17.57 83.79
C GLU A 100 -33.38 17.58 85.01
N GLU A 101 -33.77 18.24 86.10
CA GLU A 101 -33.03 18.26 87.35
C GLU A 101 -33.08 16.91 88.08
N ILE A 102 -34.25 16.26 88.12
CA ILE A 102 -34.41 14.92 88.71
C ILE A 102 -33.65 13.87 87.89
N SER A 103 -33.71 13.94 86.56
CA SER A 103 -33.04 12.99 85.65
C SER A 103 -31.57 13.31 85.41
N LYS A 104 -31.08 14.46 85.87
CA LYS A 104 -29.75 15.02 85.58
C LYS A 104 -29.47 15.26 84.09
N SER A 105 -30.48 15.19 83.22
CA SER A 105 -30.29 15.39 81.78
C SER A 105 -29.78 16.79 81.43
N GLY A 106 -30.01 17.78 82.32
CA GLY A 106 -29.45 19.12 82.19
C GLY A 106 -27.92 19.16 82.13
N GLU A 107 -27.21 18.21 82.74
CA GLU A 107 -25.73 18.12 82.68
C GLU A 107 -25.24 17.77 81.26
N LEU A 108 -26.06 17.08 80.46
CA LEU A 108 -25.73 16.67 79.09
C LEU A 108 -26.02 17.74 78.05
N LYS A 109 -26.72 18.83 78.42
CA LYS A 109 -27.15 19.88 77.50
C LYS A 109 -25.99 20.50 76.72
N GLU A 110 -24.88 20.81 77.39
CA GLU A 110 -23.72 21.41 76.74
C GLU A 110 -23.09 20.46 75.72
N SER A 111 -22.91 19.18 76.09
CA SER A 111 -22.41 18.15 75.17
C SER A 111 -23.33 17.94 73.95
N TYR A 112 -24.65 18.01 74.16
CA TYR A 112 -25.64 17.91 73.10
C TYR A 112 -25.60 19.12 72.15
N GLU A 113 -25.56 20.34 72.67
CA GLU A 113 -25.49 21.55 71.85
C GLU A 113 -24.17 21.60 71.05
N LEU A 114 -23.04 21.23 71.65
CA LEU A 114 -21.76 21.09 70.94
C LEU A 114 -21.88 20.07 69.80
N ALA A 115 -22.31 18.85 70.08
CA ALA A 115 -22.48 17.81 69.07
C ALA A 115 -23.45 18.22 67.95
N LYS A 116 -24.54 18.93 68.28
CA LYS A 116 -25.50 19.47 67.31
C LYS A 116 -24.86 20.52 66.41
N THR A 117 -24.08 21.43 66.96
CA THR A 117 -23.38 22.45 66.15
C THR A 117 -22.32 21.83 65.25
N GLU A 118 -21.60 20.82 65.73
CA GLU A 118 -20.63 20.07 64.90
C GLU A 118 -21.33 19.30 63.77
N MET A 119 -22.46 18.64 64.07
CA MET A 119 -23.28 17.97 63.07
C MET A 119 -23.76 18.93 61.97
N LEU A 120 -24.29 20.11 62.35
CA LEU A 120 -24.75 21.11 61.40
C LEU A 120 -23.61 21.65 60.52
N LYS A 121 -22.46 21.95 61.11
CA LYS A 121 -21.26 22.37 60.35
C LYS A 121 -20.81 21.30 59.37
N ALA A 122 -20.75 20.04 59.82
CA ALA A 122 -20.39 18.92 58.95
C ALA A 122 -21.39 18.72 57.80
N GLU A 123 -22.68 18.93 58.05
CA GLU A 123 -23.71 18.88 57.03
C GLU A 123 -23.56 20.01 56.00
N GLU A 124 -23.36 21.25 56.46
CA GLU A 124 -23.11 22.41 55.59
C GLU A 124 -21.85 22.21 54.72
N ASP A 125 -20.75 21.74 55.33
CA ASP A 125 -19.50 21.43 54.63
C ASP A 125 -19.67 20.31 53.60
N ALA A 126 -20.45 19.27 53.92
CA ALA A 126 -20.75 18.18 53.00
C ALA A 126 -21.58 18.69 51.80
N GLN A 127 -22.60 19.51 52.04
CA GLN A 127 -23.43 20.11 51.00
C GLN A 127 -22.61 21.05 50.11
N PHE A 128 -21.75 21.90 50.69
CA PHE A 128 -20.87 22.79 49.93
C PHE A 128 -19.88 22.01 49.06
N ASN A 129 -19.22 21.00 49.62
CA ASN A 129 -18.28 20.14 48.88
C ASN A 129 -18.97 19.38 47.73
N TYR A 130 -20.19 18.89 47.97
CA TYR A 130 -21.00 18.26 46.93
C TYR A 130 -21.33 19.23 45.80
N HIS A 131 -21.79 20.44 46.12
CA HIS A 131 -22.09 21.47 45.12
C HIS A 131 -20.84 21.86 44.32
N LYS A 132 -19.72 22.09 44.99
CA LYS A 132 -18.43 22.42 44.36
C LYS A 132 -17.95 21.32 43.41
N ARG A 133 -18.03 20.05 43.81
CA ARG A 133 -17.68 18.90 42.95
C ARG A 133 -18.57 18.83 41.72
N ARG A 134 -19.89 19.03 41.87
CA ARG A 134 -20.84 19.03 40.74
C ARG A 134 -20.54 20.13 39.72
N VAL A 135 -20.27 21.35 40.19
CA VAL A 135 -19.92 22.48 39.30
C VAL A 135 -18.60 22.18 38.58
N HIS A 136 -17.58 21.71 39.29
CA HIS A 136 -16.28 21.35 38.70
C HIS A 136 -16.40 20.30 37.60
N ILE A 137 -17.18 19.24 37.83
CA ILE A 137 -17.43 18.20 36.82
C ILE A 137 -18.15 18.81 35.60
N ARG A 138 -19.18 19.63 35.79
CA ARG A 138 -19.90 20.28 34.68
C ARG A 138 -18.99 21.18 33.86
N VAL A 139 -18.15 21.99 34.51
CA VAL A 139 -17.19 22.86 33.83
C VAL A 139 -16.18 22.04 33.03
N LYS A 140 -15.62 20.97 33.61
CA LYS A 140 -14.70 20.06 32.90
C LYS A 140 -15.34 19.42 31.67
N VAL A 141 -16.57 18.92 31.80
CA VAL A 141 -17.30 18.30 30.69
C VAL A 141 -17.60 19.33 29.60
N CYS A 142 -18.06 20.53 29.96
CA CYS A 142 -18.34 21.61 29.00
C CYS A 142 -17.07 22.07 28.28
N PHE A 143 -15.96 22.26 29.00
CA PHE A 143 -14.68 22.62 28.40
C PHE A 143 -14.16 21.52 27.47
N GLY A 144 -14.28 20.25 27.87
CA GLY A 144 -13.95 19.11 27.01
C GLY A 144 -14.78 19.12 25.72
N ALA A 145 -16.10 19.25 25.83
CA ALA A 145 -17.00 19.29 24.69
C ALA A 145 -16.68 20.43 23.71
N THR A 146 -16.45 21.65 24.21
CA THR A 146 -16.09 22.80 23.36
C THR A 146 -14.73 22.62 22.68
N TYR A 147 -13.76 22.01 23.35
CA TYR A 147 -12.47 21.68 22.74
C TYR A 147 -12.63 20.67 21.59
N PHE A 148 -13.41 19.60 21.80
CA PHE A 148 -13.69 18.61 20.76
C PHE A 148 -14.43 19.22 19.57
N LEU A 149 -15.42 20.08 19.79
CA LEU A 149 -16.15 20.77 18.72
C LEU A 149 -15.20 21.61 17.85
N LYS A 150 -14.34 22.44 18.47
CA LYS A 150 -13.33 23.22 17.73
C LYS A 150 -12.35 22.35 16.96
N ARG A 151 -12.03 21.16 17.47
CA ARG A 151 -11.14 20.21 16.78
C ARG A 151 -11.85 19.61 15.56
N VAL A 152 -13.11 19.23 15.68
CA VAL A 152 -13.94 18.72 14.58
C VAL A 152 -14.08 19.78 13.48
N GLU A 153 -14.37 21.04 13.82
CA GLU A 153 -14.43 22.15 12.84
C GLU A 153 -13.11 22.28 12.05
N LYS A 154 -11.97 22.34 12.73
CA LYS A 154 -10.66 22.41 12.07
C LYS A 154 -10.37 21.22 11.16
N LEU A 155 -10.75 20.01 11.58
CA LEU A 155 -10.61 18.83 10.72
C LEU A 155 -11.53 18.93 9.50
N ASN A 156 -12.75 19.42 9.67
CA ASN A 156 -13.71 19.57 8.58
C ASN A 156 -13.23 20.60 7.55
N ASP A 157 -12.71 21.74 8.01
CA ASP A 157 -12.08 22.74 7.14
C ASP A 157 -10.89 22.14 6.35
N SER A 158 -10.07 21.34 7.02
CA SER A 158 -8.94 20.65 6.38
C SER A 158 -9.42 19.66 5.31
N ILE A 159 -10.46 18.88 5.62
CA ILE A 159 -11.08 17.93 4.68
C ILE A 159 -11.62 18.67 3.45
N GLN A 160 -12.32 19.79 3.65
CA GLN A 160 -12.84 20.61 2.55
C GLN A 160 -11.72 21.17 1.68
N GLN A 161 -10.65 21.68 2.28
CA GLN A 161 -9.47 22.15 1.53
C GLN A 161 -8.82 21.03 0.72
N THR A 162 -8.63 19.84 1.32
CA THR A 162 -8.07 18.69 0.61
C THR A 162 -9.00 18.22 -0.52
N GLN A 163 -10.32 18.24 -0.33
CA GLN A 163 -11.28 17.89 -1.37
C GLN A 163 -11.20 18.84 -2.58
N LEU A 164 -11.11 20.15 -2.34
CA LEU A 164 -10.92 21.13 -3.40
C LEU A 164 -9.61 20.92 -4.15
N GLN A 165 -8.50 20.68 -3.44
CA GLN A 165 -7.21 20.40 -4.07
C GLN A 165 -7.24 19.13 -4.93
N VAL A 166 -7.91 18.06 -4.46
CA VAL A 166 -8.07 16.84 -5.25
C VAL A 166 -8.89 17.11 -6.51
N GLN A 167 -9.95 17.91 -6.42
CA GLN A 167 -10.77 18.26 -7.58
C GLN A 167 -9.98 19.08 -8.61
N GLU A 168 -9.20 20.07 -8.17
CA GLU A 168 -8.31 20.86 -9.03
C GLU A 168 -7.26 19.97 -9.72
N GLN A 169 -6.63 19.06 -8.96
CA GLN A 169 -5.66 18.11 -9.51
C GLN A 169 -6.29 17.15 -10.53
N GLN A 170 -7.52 16.70 -10.31
CA GLN A 170 -8.24 15.86 -11.26
C GLN A 170 -8.55 16.59 -12.56
N GLN A 171 -8.94 17.87 -12.50
CA GLN A 171 -9.15 18.69 -13.69
C GLN A 171 -7.86 18.89 -14.46
N LEU A 172 -6.77 19.21 -13.77
CA LEU A 172 -5.46 19.37 -14.40
C LEU A 172 -4.98 18.07 -15.06
N TYR A 173 -5.16 16.94 -14.37
CA TYR A 173 -4.82 15.62 -14.91
C TYR A 173 -5.57 15.32 -16.21
N SER A 174 -6.87 15.60 -16.25
CA SER A 174 -7.70 15.40 -17.46
C SER A 174 -7.20 16.23 -18.65
N ILE A 175 -6.79 17.48 -18.41
CA ILE A 175 -6.26 18.36 -19.46
C ILE A 175 -4.92 17.82 -19.96
N THR A 176 -4.00 17.49 -19.06
CA THR A 176 -2.68 16.95 -19.42
C THR A 176 -2.80 15.60 -20.13
N GLU A 177 -3.77 14.76 -19.75
CA GLU A 177 -4.03 13.48 -20.44
C GLU A 177 -4.43 13.70 -21.91
N GLU A 178 -5.29 14.70 -22.17
CA GLU A 178 -5.70 15.07 -23.52
C GLU A 178 -4.53 15.63 -24.35
N GLU A 179 -3.68 16.48 -23.75
CA GLU A 179 -2.46 16.99 -24.38
C GLU A 179 -1.49 15.85 -24.75
N VAL A 180 -1.27 14.90 -23.84
CA VAL A 180 -0.41 13.74 -24.08
C VAL A 180 -0.98 12.87 -25.21
N LYS A 181 -2.30 12.68 -25.26
CA LYS A 181 -2.95 11.93 -26.34
C LYS A 181 -2.76 12.60 -27.69
N ASN A 182 -2.91 13.93 -27.75
CA ASN A 182 -2.69 14.71 -28.96
C ASN A 182 -1.23 14.66 -29.42
N ALA A 183 -0.28 14.81 -28.49
CA ALA A 183 1.16 14.71 -28.78
C ALA A 183 1.54 13.32 -29.30
N LYS A 184 0.98 12.24 -28.73
CA LYS A 184 1.20 10.87 -29.22
C LYS A 184 0.67 10.68 -30.64
N CYS A 185 -0.53 11.18 -30.94
CA CYS A 185 -1.08 11.09 -32.30
C CYS A 185 -0.24 11.88 -33.32
N GLN A 186 0.28 13.04 -32.94
CA GLN A 186 1.21 13.80 -33.79
C GLN A 186 2.53 13.05 -34.00
N LEU A 187 3.07 12.45 -32.94
CA LEU A 187 4.29 11.64 -33.03
C LEU A 187 4.09 10.46 -33.99
N GLU A 188 2.97 9.74 -33.88
CA GLU A 188 2.63 8.64 -34.79
C GLU A 188 2.58 9.07 -36.27
N LYS A 189 1.94 10.22 -36.55
CA LYS A 189 1.90 10.79 -37.91
C LYS A 189 3.30 11.13 -38.42
N LEU A 190 4.11 11.80 -37.60
CA LEU A 190 5.48 12.16 -37.94
C LEU A 190 6.36 10.92 -38.18
N THR A 191 6.21 9.87 -37.36
CA THR A 191 6.95 8.62 -37.59
C THR A 191 6.57 7.95 -38.91
N LEU A 192 5.29 7.95 -39.29
CA LEU A 192 4.84 7.43 -40.57
C LEU A 192 5.38 8.26 -41.75
N GLU A 193 5.38 9.59 -41.62
CA GLU A 193 5.96 10.47 -42.64
C GLU A 193 7.46 10.23 -42.82
N VAL A 194 8.20 10.08 -41.70
CA VAL A 194 9.63 9.74 -41.74
C VAL A 194 9.86 8.37 -42.39
N GLU A 195 9.05 7.37 -42.08
CA GLU A 195 9.12 6.05 -42.70
C GLU A 195 8.85 6.10 -44.21
N GLN A 196 7.87 6.90 -44.65
CA GLN A 196 7.60 7.12 -46.07
C GLN A 196 8.75 7.79 -46.79
N ILE A 197 9.30 8.87 -46.22
CA ILE A 197 10.42 9.61 -46.81
C ILE A 197 11.67 8.73 -46.87
N THR A 198 11.94 7.94 -45.83
CA THR A 198 13.09 7.03 -45.82
C THR A 198 12.95 5.92 -46.86
N ASN A 199 11.75 5.37 -47.06
CA ASN A 199 11.49 4.40 -48.13
C ASN A 199 11.71 5.01 -49.52
N GLN A 200 11.17 6.21 -49.78
CA GLN A 200 11.40 6.92 -51.05
C GLN A 200 12.89 7.20 -51.30
N LEU A 201 13.63 7.59 -50.25
CA LEU A 201 15.06 7.83 -50.35
C LEU A 201 15.84 6.54 -50.63
N ASN A 202 15.43 5.42 -50.04
CA ASN A 202 16.02 4.11 -50.31
C ASN A 202 15.76 3.66 -51.76
N GLU A 203 14.53 3.80 -52.26
CA GLU A 203 14.18 3.48 -53.65
C GLU A 203 15.00 4.31 -54.64
N ALA A 204 15.04 5.64 -54.46
CA ALA A 204 15.83 6.53 -55.32
C ALA A 204 17.35 6.22 -55.27
N ASN A 205 17.87 5.82 -54.10
CA ASN A 205 19.27 5.44 -53.96
C ASN A 205 19.60 4.13 -54.67
N VAL A 206 18.71 3.13 -54.64
CA VAL A 206 18.90 1.88 -55.38
C VAL A 206 18.94 2.16 -56.87
N ASP A 207 17.97 2.92 -57.39
CA ASP A 207 17.90 3.25 -58.82
C ASP A 207 19.15 4.01 -59.30
N THR A 208 19.64 4.95 -58.49
CA THR A 208 20.84 5.73 -58.81
C THR A 208 22.11 4.87 -58.74
N SER A 209 22.22 3.98 -57.75
CA SER A 209 23.37 3.08 -57.60
C SER A 209 23.46 2.04 -58.71
N GLU A 210 22.33 1.44 -59.09
CA GLU A 210 22.28 0.45 -60.17
C GLU A 210 22.56 1.08 -61.53
N SER A 211 21.93 2.23 -61.82
CA SER A 211 22.13 2.95 -63.08
C SER A 211 23.58 3.41 -63.27
N SER A 212 24.22 3.94 -62.22
CA SER A 212 25.62 4.37 -62.29
C SER A 212 26.62 3.21 -62.46
N ARG A 213 26.34 2.04 -61.87
CA ARG A 213 27.16 0.82 -62.07
C ARG A 213 27.06 0.30 -63.49
N LEU A 214 25.85 0.28 -64.08
CA LEU A 214 25.62 -0.15 -65.46
C LEU A 214 26.37 0.73 -66.46
N LEU A 215 26.32 2.05 -66.30
CA LEU A 215 27.00 3.01 -67.17
C LEU A 215 28.52 2.84 -67.15
N LYS A 216 29.14 2.77 -65.96
CA LYS A 216 30.59 2.54 -65.82
C LYS A 216 31.06 1.25 -66.49
N LYS A 217 30.26 0.17 -66.38
CA LYS A 217 30.57 -1.11 -67.03
C LYS A 217 30.44 -1.02 -68.55
N GLN A 218 29.52 -0.23 -69.07
CA GLN A 218 29.37 -0.02 -70.51
C GLN A 218 30.53 0.81 -71.08
N GLU A 219 30.93 1.89 -70.40
CA GLU A 219 32.11 2.69 -70.77
C GLU A 219 33.39 1.84 -70.82
N LEU A 220 33.58 0.92 -69.86
CA LEU A 220 34.70 0.00 -69.85
C LEU A 220 34.74 -0.87 -71.12
N VAL A 221 33.61 -1.45 -71.51
CA VAL A 221 33.52 -2.33 -72.69
C VAL A 221 33.78 -1.54 -73.97
N GLU A 222 33.32 -0.30 -74.06
CA GLU A 222 33.61 0.58 -75.19
C GLU A 222 35.09 0.96 -75.28
N ASN A 223 35.74 1.26 -74.15
CA ASN A 223 37.17 1.55 -74.10
C ASN A 223 38.01 0.32 -74.50
N LEU A 224 37.63 -0.87 -74.02
CA LEU A 224 38.28 -2.11 -74.43
C LEU A 224 38.17 -2.35 -75.94
N LYS A 225 36.99 -2.10 -76.54
CA LYS A 225 36.77 -2.20 -78.00
C LYS A 225 37.66 -1.27 -78.83
N ARG A 226 38.09 -0.12 -78.27
CA ARG A 226 38.94 0.85 -78.97
C ARG A 226 40.43 0.49 -78.95
N ILE A 227 40.87 -0.24 -77.93
CA ILE A 227 42.30 -0.47 -77.64
C ILE A 227 42.75 -1.85 -78.12
N SER A 228 41.84 -2.83 -78.15
CA SER A 228 42.19 -4.21 -78.51
C SER A 228 42.60 -4.37 -79.97
N THR A 229 43.61 -5.19 -80.20
CA THR A 229 44.11 -5.55 -81.53
C THR A 229 43.20 -6.54 -82.29
N GLY A 230 42.26 -7.19 -81.59
CA GLY A 230 41.25 -8.09 -82.19
C GLY A 230 39.82 -7.74 -81.80
N THR A 231 38.90 -8.68 -82.03
CA THR A 231 37.45 -8.44 -81.99
C THR A 231 36.88 -8.73 -80.61
N ILE A 232 36.37 -7.68 -79.95
CA ILE A 232 35.56 -7.79 -78.73
C ILE A 232 34.10 -7.66 -79.12
N TYR A 233 33.33 -8.73 -78.90
CA TYR A 233 31.91 -8.75 -79.25
C TYR A 233 31.10 -7.90 -78.24
N GLY A 234 31.37 -8.05 -76.95
CA GLY A 234 30.67 -7.33 -75.87
C GLY A 234 30.33 -8.24 -74.70
N ARG A 235 29.45 -7.77 -73.81
CA ARG A 235 28.97 -8.59 -72.68
C ARG A 235 27.92 -9.57 -73.16
N LEU A 236 27.85 -10.73 -72.52
CA LEU A 236 26.90 -11.77 -72.89
C LEU A 236 25.43 -11.30 -72.82
N VAL A 237 25.08 -10.46 -71.85
CA VAL A 237 23.73 -9.86 -71.71
C VAL A 237 23.34 -8.97 -72.90
N ASP A 238 24.31 -8.33 -73.55
CA ASP A 238 24.05 -7.45 -74.70
C ASP A 238 23.95 -8.25 -76.01
N LEU A 239 24.55 -9.44 -76.05
CA LEU A 239 24.73 -10.28 -77.24
C LEU A 239 23.69 -11.38 -77.40
N CYS A 240 22.90 -11.66 -76.35
CA CYS A 240 21.84 -12.65 -76.40
C CYS A 240 20.57 -12.14 -75.73
N GLN A 241 19.42 -12.48 -76.32
CA GLN A 241 18.12 -12.19 -75.77
C GLN A 241 17.25 -13.45 -75.84
N PRO A 242 16.46 -13.76 -74.80
CA PRO A 242 15.48 -14.83 -74.89
C PRO A 242 14.46 -14.51 -75.98
N ALA A 243 14.06 -15.51 -76.77
CA ALA A 243 13.07 -15.35 -77.83
C ALA A 243 11.70 -14.88 -77.32
N HIS A 244 11.41 -15.05 -76.02
CA HIS A 244 10.18 -14.56 -75.39
C HIS A 244 10.42 -14.17 -73.93
N LYS A 245 9.75 -13.11 -73.46
CA LYS A 245 9.93 -12.53 -72.10
C LYS A 245 9.70 -13.54 -70.97
N ARG A 246 8.83 -14.53 -71.18
CA ARG A 246 8.56 -15.63 -70.23
C ARG A 246 9.82 -16.43 -69.84
N TYR A 247 10.83 -16.47 -70.71
CA TYR A 247 12.08 -17.20 -70.46
C TYR A 247 13.13 -16.35 -69.74
N LEU A 248 12.92 -15.04 -69.59
CA LEU A 248 13.93 -14.09 -69.10
C LEU A 248 14.46 -14.50 -67.72
N LEU A 249 13.57 -14.77 -66.76
CA LEU A 249 13.97 -15.18 -65.41
C LEU A 249 14.78 -16.48 -65.39
N ALA A 250 14.31 -17.48 -66.14
CA ALA A 250 14.99 -18.78 -66.23
C ALA A 250 16.37 -18.64 -66.89
N VAL A 251 16.47 -17.87 -67.98
CA VAL A 251 17.71 -17.62 -68.72
C VAL A 251 18.71 -16.84 -67.86
N THR A 252 18.30 -15.73 -67.24
CA THR A 252 19.17 -14.92 -66.37
C THR A 252 19.73 -15.75 -65.22
N LYS A 253 18.93 -16.66 -64.64
CA LYS A 253 19.41 -17.57 -63.59
C LYS A 253 20.42 -18.59 -64.11
N VAL A 254 20.18 -19.17 -65.29
CA VAL A 254 21.06 -20.19 -65.89
C VAL A 254 22.41 -19.60 -66.28
N ILE A 255 22.41 -18.40 -66.88
CA ILE A 255 23.62 -17.66 -67.27
C ILE A 255 24.37 -17.17 -66.02
N GLY A 256 23.64 -16.61 -65.03
CA GLY A 256 24.15 -16.27 -63.71
C GLY A 256 25.39 -15.37 -63.74
N LYS A 257 26.51 -15.87 -63.20
CA LYS A 257 27.78 -15.12 -63.13
C LYS A 257 28.34 -14.71 -64.50
N TYR A 258 27.94 -15.39 -65.58
CA TYR A 258 28.40 -15.09 -66.93
C TYR A 258 27.58 -13.99 -67.62
N MET A 259 26.57 -13.40 -66.97
CA MET A 259 25.75 -12.32 -67.55
C MET A 259 26.61 -11.12 -67.97
N ASN A 260 27.59 -10.77 -67.13
CA ASN A 260 28.54 -9.68 -67.37
C ASN A 260 29.83 -10.14 -68.08
N ALA A 261 29.95 -11.42 -68.43
CA ALA A 261 31.17 -11.93 -69.05
C ALA A 261 31.35 -11.33 -70.45
N ILE A 262 32.58 -10.91 -70.75
CA ILE A 262 32.95 -10.27 -72.01
C ILE A 262 33.43 -11.34 -72.98
N VAL A 263 32.77 -11.42 -74.14
CA VAL A 263 33.09 -12.39 -75.20
C VAL A 263 34.12 -11.78 -76.16
N VAL A 264 35.23 -12.48 -76.38
CA VAL A 264 36.33 -12.05 -77.25
C VAL A 264 36.69 -13.15 -78.25
N ASP A 265 37.31 -12.77 -79.36
CA ASP A 265 37.69 -13.70 -80.43
C ASP A 265 38.79 -14.71 -80.02
N THR A 266 39.87 -14.25 -79.39
CA THR A 266 41.07 -15.05 -79.11
C THR A 266 41.55 -14.95 -77.66
N GLU A 267 42.33 -15.92 -77.20
CA GLU A 267 42.92 -15.87 -75.87
C GLU A 267 43.93 -14.72 -75.71
N LYS A 268 44.61 -14.34 -76.80
CA LYS A 268 45.57 -13.23 -76.80
C LYS A 268 44.89 -11.90 -76.50
N THR A 269 43.75 -11.64 -77.15
CA THR A 269 42.98 -10.41 -76.93
C THR A 269 42.41 -10.36 -75.50
N ALA A 270 41.95 -11.49 -74.95
CA ALA A 270 41.57 -11.57 -73.53
C ALA A 270 42.72 -11.14 -72.59
N ARG A 271 43.94 -11.65 -72.81
CA ARG A 271 45.09 -11.29 -71.97
C ARG A 271 45.47 -9.82 -72.08
N GLU A 272 45.43 -9.24 -73.28
CA GLU A 272 45.65 -7.80 -73.51
C GLU A 272 44.60 -6.95 -72.77
N CYS A 273 43.32 -7.31 -72.85
CA CYS A 273 42.25 -6.62 -72.13
C CYS A 273 42.42 -6.71 -70.61
N ILE A 274 42.78 -7.89 -70.08
CA ILE A 274 43.03 -8.08 -68.64
C ILE A 274 44.21 -7.22 -68.18
N GLN A 275 45.28 -7.14 -68.98
CA GLN A 275 46.45 -6.32 -68.67
C GLN A 275 46.08 -4.83 -68.62
N TYR A 276 45.33 -4.35 -69.61
CA TYR A 276 44.81 -2.98 -69.63
C TYR A 276 43.91 -2.67 -68.42
N MET A 277 43.02 -3.60 -68.04
CA MET A 277 42.16 -3.44 -66.87
C MET A 277 42.95 -3.36 -65.56
N LYS A 278 44.04 -4.13 -65.43
CA LYS A 278 44.95 -4.05 -64.28
C LYS A 278 45.65 -2.69 -64.20
N GLU A 279 46.09 -2.16 -65.34
CA GLU A 279 46.74 -0.84 -65.42
C GLU A 279 45.78 0.30 -65.05
N GLN A 280 44.52 0.20 -65.49
CA GLN A 280 43.46 1.16 -65.14
C GLN A 280 42.85 0.94 -63.74
N ARG A 281 43.34 -0.06 -62.97
CA ARG A 281 42.84 -0.44 -61.64
C ARG A 281 41.33 -0.70 -61.59
N VAL A 282 40.79 -1.25 -62.68
CA VAL A 282 39.38 -1.63 -62.79
C VAL A 282 39.18 -3.02 -62.18
N GLU A 283 37.99 -3.27 -61.60
CA GLU A 283 37.63 -4.58 -61.06
C GLU A 283 37.75 -5.68 -62.11
N PRO A 284 38.29 -6.87 -61.76
CA PRO A 284 38.47 -7.96 -62.72
C PRO A 284 37.12 -8.51 -63.19
N GLU A 285 36.93 -8.53 -64.51
CA GLU A 285 35.76 -9.13 -65.16
C GLU A 285 36.10 -10.49 -65.80
N THR A 286 35.08 -11.30 -66.07
CA THR A 286 35.25 -12.61 -66.70
C THR A 286 35.31 -12.49 -68.21
N PHE A 287 36.36 -13.02 -68.84
CA PHE A 287 36.51 -13.06 -70.30
C PHE A 287 36.25 -14.46 -70.86
N LEU A 288 35.60 -14.54 -72.02
CA LEU A 288 35.28 -15.77 -72.74
C LEU A 288 35.91 -15.75 -74.14
N PRO A 289 37.13 -16.30 -74.32
CA PRO A 289 37.80 -16.36 -75.61
C PRO A 289 37.22 -17.47 -76.49
N LEU A 290 36.72 -17.14 -77.67
CA LEU A 290 36.00 -18.08 -78.55
C LEU A 290 36.92 -19.15 -79.17
N ASP A 291 38.21 -18.90 -79.33
CA ASP A 291 39.19 -19.87 -79.84
C ASP A 291 39.48 -20.99 -78.83
N TYR A 292 39.72 -20.63 -77.58
CA TYR A 292 40.23 -21.49 -76.50
C TYR A 292 39.14 -22.09 -75.61
N ILE A 293 37.89 -21.63 -75.75
CA ILE A 293 36.78 -22.15 -74.94
C ILE A 293 36.50 -23.64 -75.24
N ASP A 294 36.62 -24.47 -74.19
CA ASP A 294 36.31 -25.89 -74.25
C ASP A 294 34.80 -26.11 -74.14
N VAL A 295 34.18 -26.50 -75.26
CA VAL A 295 32.74 -26.66 -75.37
C VAL A 295 32.40 -28.13 -75.49
N LYS A 296 31.66 -28.64 -74.51
CA LYS A 296 31.06 -29.98 -74.61
C LYS A 296 29.91 -29.94 -75.62
N PRO A 297 29.83 -30.90 -76.57
CA PRO A 297 28.75 -30.93 -77.54
C PRO A 297 27.40 -31.08 -76.85
N ILE A 298 26.40 -30.32 -77.31
CA ILE A 298 25.02 -30.42 -76.83
C ILE A 298 24.51 -31.82 -77.17
N SER A 299 23.94 -32.52 -76.19
CA SER A 299 23.37 -33.84 -76.42
C SER A 299 22.07 -33.73 -77.22
N GLU A 300 22.06 -34.19 -78.48
CA GLU A 300 20.86 -34.19 -79.33
C GLU A 300 19.72 -35.04 -78.77
N LYS A 301 20.03 -36.02 -77.90
CA LYS A 301 19.04 -36.83 -77.19
C LYS A 301 18.11 -35.97 -76.32
N LEU A 302 18.58 -34.81 -75.86
CA LEU A 302 17.79 -33.87 -75.05
C LEU A 302 16.79 -33.07 -75.88
N ARG A 303 16.97 -32.97 -77.19
CA ARG A 303 15.99 -32.34 -78.11
C ARG A 303 14.82 -33.26 -78.44
N GLN A 304 14.96 -34.57 -78.20
CA GLN A 304 13.95 -35.59 -78.52
C GLN A 304 13.12 -36.03 -77.31
N LEU A 305 13.33 -35.42 -76.14
CA LEU A 305 12.53 -35.68 -74.94
C LEU A 305 11.08 -35.23 -75.18
N LYS A 306 10.17 -36.20 -75.37
CA LYS A 306 8.73 -35.96 -75.58
C LYS A 306 7.93 -35.82 -74.28
N GLU A 307 8.48 -36.28 -73.15
CA GLU A 307 7.87 -36.18 -71.83
C GLU A 307 8.88 -35.64 -70.82
N PRO A 308 8.53 -34.61 -70.00
CA PRO A 308 7.27 -33.86 -69.97
C PRO A 308 7.10 -32.89 -71.16
N ARG A 309 5.85 -32.41 -71.39
CA ARG A 309 5.52 -31.49 -72.49
C ARG A 309 6.27 -30.16 -72.33
N ASN A 310 6.64 -29.53 -73.44
CA ASN A 310 7.20 -28.17 -73.52
C ASN A 310 8.60 -27.94 -72.91
N VAL A 311 9.40 -28.98 -72.68
CA VAL A 311 10.80 -28.84 -72.28
C VAL A 311 11.66 -28.45 -73.49
N LYS A 312 12.50 -27.42 -73.34
CA LYS A 312 13.41 -26.97 -74.40
C LYS A 312 14.80 -26.70 -73.84
N LEU A 313 15.83 -26.87 -74.65
CA LEU A 313 17.19 -26.43 -74.30
C LEU A 313 17.23 -24.90 -74.21
N VAL A 314 17.92 -24.38 -73.20
CA VAL A 314 18.11 -22.93 -73.01
C VAL A 314 18.73 -22.31 -74.25
N VAL A 315 19.72 -22.97 -74.85
CA VAL A 315 20.41 -22.50 -76.08
C VAL A 315 19.44 -22.34 -77.26
N ASP A 316 18.42 -23.18 -77.37
CA ASP A 316 17.46 -23.15 -78.48
C ASP A 316 16.37 -22.06 -78.29
N VAL A 317 16.28 -21.51 -77.07
CA VAL A 317 15.33 -20.44 -76.73
C VAL A 317 16.01 -19.05 -76.75
N LEU A 318 17.32 -19.01 -76.93
CA LEU A 318 18.10 -17.78 -77.03
C LEU A 318 18.25 -17.35 -78.50
N GLN A 319 17.98 -16.08 -78.75
CA GLN A 319 18.39 -15.38 -79.96
C GLN A 319 19.73 -14.71 -79.69
N TYR A 320 20.68 -14.83 -80.60
CA TYR A 320 22.02 -14.29 -80.43
C TYR A 320 22.57 -13.79 -81.76
N ASP A 321 23.40 -12.75 -81.69
CA ASP A 321 24.05 -12.11 -82.82
C ASP A 321 25.39 -11.54 -82.33
N PRO A 322 26.55 -11.76 -82.99
CA PRO A 322 26.84 -12.60 -84.17
C PRO A 322 27.00 -14.13 -83.97
N PRO A 323 26.97 -14.95 -85.06
CA PRO A 323 27.04 -16.42 -85.02
C PRO A 323 28.19 -17.08 -84.24
N PRO A 324 29.43 -16.52 -84.19
CA PRO A 324 30.55 -17.10 -83.44
C PRO A 324 30.28 -17.26 -81.94
N ILE A 325 29.38 -16.45 -81.38
CA ILE A 325 29.02 -16.43 -79.96
C ILE A 325 28.30 -17.71 -79.53
N LYS A 326 27.81 -18.51 -80.48
CA LYS A 326 27.23 -19.83 -80.21
C LYS A 326 28.13 -20.69 -79.33
N ARG A 327 29.46 -20.65 -79.51
CA ARG A 327 30.41 -21.40 -78.66
C ARG A 327 30.39 -20.92 -77.21
N ALA A 328 30.36 -19.61 -76.99
CA ALA A 328 30.24 -19.03 -75.65
C ALA A 328 28.90 -19.40 -74.98
N LEU A 329 27.79 -19.34 -75.72
CA LEU A 329 26.48 -19.73 -75.21
C LEU A 329 26.40 -21.22 -74.90
N GLN A 330 27.01 -22.08 -75.72
CA GLN A 330 27.10 -23.51 -75.46
C GLN A 330 27.92 -23.83 -74.20
N PHE A 331 29.01 -23.10 -73.96
CA PHE A 331 29.78 -23.23 -72.72
C PHE A 331 28.97 -22.82 -71.48
N VAL A 332 28.32 -21.65 -71.54
CA VAL A 332 27.59 -21.09 -70.39
C VAL A 332 26.30 -21.84 -70.09
N CYS A 333 25.50 -22.13 -71.13
CA CYS A 333 24.22 -22.80 -70.98
C CYS A 333 24.37 -24.33 -70.90
N GLY A 334 25.35 -24.92 -71.59
CA GLY A 334 25.54 -26.37 -71.65
C GLY A 334 24.26 -27.10 -72.07
N ASN A 335 23.99 -28.21 -71.38
CA ASN A 335 22.78 -29.02 -71.54
C ASN A 335 21.62 -28.54 -70.63
N ALA A 336 21.55 -27.25 -70.31
CA ALA A 336 20.49 -26.72 -69.45
C ALA A 336 19.13 -26.73 -70.16
N LEU A 337 18.09 -27.13 -69.44
CA LEU A 337 16.72 -27.22 -69.91
C LEU A 337 15.85 -26.16 -69.24
N VAL A 338 14.82 -25.67 -69.95
CA VAL A 338 13.78 -24.81 -69.41
C VAL A 338 12.44 -25.53 -69.43
N CYS A 339 11.71 -25.44 -68.31
CA CYS A 339 10.39 -26.05 -68.13
C CYS A 339 9.36 -25.01 -67.69
N GLU A 340 8.08 -25.32 -67.92
CA GLU A 340 6.94 -24.47 -67.55
C GLU A 340 6.71 -24.43 -66.05
N THR A 341 6.69 -25.60 -65.40
CA THR A 341 6.37 -25.71 -63.98
C THR A 341 7.59 -26.08 -63.13
N THR A 342 7.53 -25.73 -61.84
CA THR A 342 8.57 -26.08 -60.85
C THR A 342 8.56 -27.57 -60.52
N GLU A 343 7.40 -28.22 -60.58
CA GLU A 343 7.23 -29.66 -60.35
C GLU A 343 7.89 -30.50 -61.45
N GLU A 344 7.72 -30.13 -62.71
CA GLU A 344 8.39 -30.78 -63.85
C GLU A 344 9.90 -30.62 -63.78
N ALA A 345 10.37 -29.41 -63.42
CA ALA A 345 11.79 -29.14 -63.25
C ALA A 345 12.42 -30.02 -62.15
N ARG A 346 11.69 -30.23 -61.04
CA ARG A 346 12.12 -31.12 -59.96
C ARG A 346 12.18 -32.58 -60.41
N ARG A 347 11.17 -33.08 -61.13
CA ARG A 347 11.18 -34.46 -61.66
C ARG A 347 12.38 -34.66 -62.58
N LEU A 348 12.59 -33.79 -63.56
CA LEU A 348 13.71 -33.91 -64.51
C LEU A 348 15.10 -33.82 -63.87
N ALA A 349 15.24 -33.03 -62.81
CA ALA A 349 16.52 -32.89 -62.10
C ALA A 349 16.86 -34.11 -61.22
N PHE A 350 15.86 -34.76 -60.61
CA PHE A 350 16.09 -35.77 -59.56
C PHE A 350 15.61 -37.21 -59.89
N SER A 351 14.65 -37.40 -60.80
CA SER A 351 14.06 -38.74 -61.06
C SER A 351 14.68 -39.51 -62.23
N ASN A 352 15.39 -38.84 -63.14
CA ASN A 352 16.03 -39.50 -64.30
C ASN A 352 17.54 -39.63 -64.12
N THR A 353 18.09 -40.79 -64.45
CA THR A 353 19.53 -41.02 -64.63
C THR A 353 19.85 -41.04 -66.14
N PRO A 354 20.67 -40.12 -66.66
CA PRO A 354 21.49 -39.12 -65.96
C PRO A 354 20.72 -37.86 -65.51
N ARG A 355 21.17 -37.22 -64.42
CA ARG A 355 20.61 -35.96 -63.86
C ARG A 355 20.86 -34.77 -64.81
N TYR A 356 19.88 -33.87 -64.96
CA TYR A 356 19.96 -32.70 -65.85
C TYR A 356 19.93 -31.36 -65.10
N LYS A 357 20.59 -30.33 -65.64
CA LYS A 357 20.49 -28.94 -65.13
C LYS A 357 19.21 -28.31 -65.68
N VAL A 358 18.26 -27.94 -64.81
CA VAL A 358 16.93 -27.45 -65.23
C VAL A 358 16.58 -26.11 -64.56
N GLY A 359 16.04 -25.16 -65.34
CA GLY A 359 15.44 -23.91 -64.88
C GLY A 359 13.92 -23.89 -65.12
N SER A 360 13.15 -23.28 -64.22
CA SER A 360 11.69 -23.08 -64.35
C SER A 360 11.36 -21.60 -64.51
N PHE A 361 10.21 -21.27 -65.10
CA PHE A 361 9.72 -19.89 -65.24
C PHE A 361 9.48 -19.19 -63.91
N ASN A 362 9.05 -19.94 -62.90
CA ASN A 362 8.82 -19.41 -61.56
C ASN A 362 10.02 -19.74 -60.69
N LEU A 363 10.89 -18.74 -60.46
CA LEU A 363 11.97 -18.84 -59.48
C LEU A 363 11.36 -18.86 -58.07
N ILE A 364 11.07 -20.06 -57.57
CA ILE A 364 10.86 -20.27 -56.14
C ILE A 364 12.22 -20.60 -55.52
N LYS A 365 12.64 -19.79 -54.54
CA LYS A 365 13.77 -20.10 -53.67
C LYS A 365 13.40 -21.37 -52.88
N MET A 366 13.87 -22.53 -53.35
CA MET A 366 13.74 -23.79 -52.60
C MET A 366 15.01 -23.98 -51.77
N GLU A 367 15.01 -23.40 -50.56
CA GLU A 367 15.91 -23.82 -49.49
C GLU A 367 15.42 -25.17 -48.97
N TYR A 368 16.20 -26.24 -49.17
CA TYR A 368 16.04 -27.48 -48.40
C TYR A 368 17.39 -28.14 -48.10
N ALA A 369 17.50 -28.59 -46.85
CA ALA A 369 18.68 -29.14 -46.20
C ALA A 369 19.14 -30.48 -46.80
N PRO A 370 20.46 -30.77 -46.80
CA PRO A 370 20.96 -32.06 -47.26
C PRO A 370 20.51 -33.16 -46.29
N THR A 371 19.89 -34.21 -46.82
CA THR A 371 19.81 -35.50 -46.14
C THR A 371 21.03 -36.31 -46.52
N GLU A 372 21.67 -36.91 -45.51
CA GLU A 372 22.95 -37.60 -45.60
C GLU A 372 22.93 -38.74 -46.65
N GLY A 373 23.87 -38.70 -47.61
CA GLY A 373 24.17 -39.87 -48.45
C GLY A 373 24.71 -39.60 -49.86
N ASP A 374 24.43 -38.45 -50.50
CA ASP A 374 24.75 -38.27 -51.92
C ASP A 374 26.05 -37.49 -52.18
N SER A 375 27.15 -38.22 -52.36
CA SER A 375 28.49 -37.69 -52.64
C SER A 375 28.78 -37.44 -54.13
N LEU A 376 27.80 -36.98 -54.91
CA LEU A 376 27.98 -36.62 -56.33
C LEU A 376 27.41 -35.23 -56.64
N ALA A 377 28.26 -34.23 -56.39
CA ALA A 377 28.37 -32.93 -57.07
C ALA A 377 27.07 -32.29 -57.60
N CYS A 378 26.39 -31.51 -56.76
CA CYS A 378 25.45 -30.47 -57.19
C CYS A 378 26.06 -29.09 -56.88
N HIS A 379 27.01 -28.65 -57.69
CA HIS A 379 27.43 -27.25 -57.67
C HIS A 379 26.39 -26.37 -58.38
N TYR A 380 26.06 -25.27 -57.71
CA TYR A 380 25.28 -24.08 -58.12
C TYR A 380 23.77 -24.09 -57.87
N PHE A 381 23.40 -23.72 -56.64
CA PHE A 381 22.29 -22.79 -56.39
C PHE A 381 22.70 -21.80 -55.30
N THR A 382 23.24 -20.64 -55.70
CA THR A 382 23.41 -19.48 -54.83
C THR A 382 22.91 -18.26 -55.60
N VAL A 383 22.06 -17.46 -54.97
CA VAL A 383 22.00 -16.00 -55.13
C VAL A 383 21.96 -15.49 -53.69
N MET A 384 23.07 -14.87 -53.27
CA MET A 384 22.98 -13.71 -52.39
C MET A 384 22.43 -12.56 -53.22
#